data_AF-A0A971LDF3-F1
#
_entry.id   AF-A0A971LDF3-F1
#
_cell.length_a   1.000
_cell.length_b   1.000
_cell.length_c   1.000
_cell.angle_alpha   90.00
_cell.angle_beta   90.00
_cell.angle_gamma   90.00
#
_symmetry.space_group_name_H-M   'P 1'
#
loop_
_entity.id
_entity.type
_entity.pdbx_description
1 polymer ?
#
loop_
_entity_poly.entity_id
_entity_poly.type
_entity_poly.pdbx_seq_one_letter_code
_entity_poly.pdbx_strand_id
1 'polypeptide(L)'
;MTEQISNEILLDTIAAVSTPPGQSGIALIRISGPAADWLGDLLFEPISARFTKFSHMKGYSCAPGYWLSQPDNSGSRSRVDQVVVTKFVSPSSFTGEDVLEISCHGSAAVKQAILDSIFAAGIAAAGPGEFTKRAFLNGKLDLAQAEAVMDLINSEARMQAAAAMKQLQGSISTEVTRADQSIYRLLAQTELILEFPEHEETDENLLALAEQIRQVRQNLEHLIASYRQGRLLSEGMNVVIAGRPNAGKSSLLNQLAGFERAIVTEIPGTTRDTVQETVDLEGLPIHLTDTAGIRLSNDPVEKLGVERARRAIEAADLVIWLISPPFADIEEEISEIKR
;
A
#
# COMPACT_ATOMS: atom_id res chain seq x y z
N MET A 1 32.27 -21.22 18.65
CA MET A 1 31.01 -21.68 19.25
C MET A 1 30.01 -20.56 19.11
N THR A 2 29.23 -20.58 18.03
CA THR A 2 28.03 -19.75 17.91
C THR A 2 27.07 -20.25 18.98
N GLU A 3 26.64 -19.37 19.90
CA GLU A 3 25.61 -19.74 20.88
C GLU A 3 24.39 -20.28 20.13
N GLN A 4 23.88 -21.43 20.59
CA GLN A 4 22.64 -21.99 20.06
C GLN A 4 21.51 -21.05 20.44
N ILE A 5 21.01 -20.30 19.46
CA ILE A 5 19.81 -19.47 19.60
C ILE A 5 18.58 -20.38 19.64
N SER A 6 17.55 -20.01 20.40
CA SER A 6 16.36 -20.85 20.53
C SER A 6 15.56 -20.90 19.21
N ASN A 7 14.92 -22.04 18.94
CA ASN A 7 14.06 -22.18 17.75
C ASN A 7 12.90 -21.18 17.74
N GLU A 8 12.40 -20.77 18.91
CA GLU A 8 11.36 -19.75 19.03
C GLU A 8 11.81 -18.39 18.50
N ILE A 9 13.03 -17.96 18.85
CA ILE A 9 13.61 -16.70 18.36
C ILE A 9 13.83 -16.73 16.83
N LEU A 10 14.22 -17.89 16.29
CA LEU A 10 14.37 -18.07 14.84
C LEU A 10 13.03 -17.99 14.10
N LEU A 11 12.02 -18.69 14.61
CA LEU A 11 10.67 -18.72 14.01
C LEU A 11 9.96 -17.37 14.13
N ASP A 12 10.27 -16.58 15.15
CA ASP A 12 9.75 -15.22 15.31
C ASP A 12 10.48 -14.19 14.43
N THR A 13 11.56 -14.58 13.73
CA THR A 13 12.28 -13.71 12.80
C THR A 13 11.89 -14.02 11.36
N ILE A 14 11.59 -12.98 10.58
CA ILE A 14 11.14 -13.11 9.18
C ILE A 14 12.09 -12.45 8.20
N ALA A 15 12.13 -12.97 6.98
CA ALA A 15 12.89 -12.41 5.88
C ALA A 15 12.11 -12.40 4.55
N ALA A 16 12.31 -11.36 3.73
CA ALA A 16 11.85 -11.32 2.35
C ALA A 16 12.60 -10.27 1.50
N VAL A 17 12.47 -10.38 0.17
CA VAL A 17 12.90 -9.34 -0.77
C VAL A 17 11.96 -8.14 -0.64
N SER A 18 12.50 -6.94 -0.43
CA SER A 18 11.76 -5.68 -0.30
C SER A 18 11.75 -4.83 -1.56
N THR A 19 12.46 -5.24 -2.61
CA THR A 19 12.45 -4.62 -3.94
C THR A 19 11.57 -5.40 -4.92
N PRO A 20 11.03 -4.77 -5.98
CA PRO A 20 10.24 -5.44 -7.01
C PRO A 20 10.94 -6.67 -7.63
N PRO A 21 10.18 -7.65 -8.14
CA PRO A 21 10.74 -8.75 -8.92
C PRO A 21 11.40 -8.22 -10.20
N GLY A 22 12.36 -8.97 -10.75
CA GLY A 22 13.12 -8.58 -11.93
C GLY A 22 14.62 -8.42 -11.68
N GLN A 23 15.34 -7.99 -12.71
CA GLN A 23 16.77 -7.69 -12.65
C GLN A 23 16.97 -6.21 -12.39
N SER A 24 17.87 -5.89 -11.45
CA SER A 24 18.20 -4.51 -11.08
C SER A 24 19.66 -4.41 -10.66
N GLY A 25 20.22 -3.19 -10.65
CA GLY A 25 21.56 -2.95 -10.11
C GLY A 25 21.66 -3.29 -8.62
N ILE A 26 20.58 -3.06 -7.86
CA ILE A 26 20.49 -3.31 -6.42
C ILE A 26 19.15 -3.99 -6.10
N ALA A 27 19.18 -4.98 -5.22
CA ALA A 27 18.02 -5.52 -4.52
C ALA A 27 18.20 -5.37 -3.00
N LEU A 28 17.08 -5.27 -2.29
CA LEU A 28 17.05 -5.20 -0.83
C LEU A 28 16.41 -6.46 -0.28
N ILE A 29 17.09 -7.16 0.62
CA ILE A 29 16.52 -8.24 1.42
C ILE A 29 16.43 -7.73 2.85
N ARG A 30 15.23 -7.77 3.43
CA ARG A 30 14.95 -7.29 4.78
C ARG A 30 14.71 -8.48 5.69
N ILE A 31 15.32 -8.44 6.87
CA ILE A 31 15.13 -9.37 7.97
C ILE A 31 14.65 -8.56 9.19
N SER A 32 13.59 -9.01 9.85
CA SER A 32 13.04 -8.37 11.07
C SER A 32 12.76 -9.40 12.13
N GLY A 33 13.21 -9.13 13.35
CA GLY A 33 12.95 -9.98 14.52
C GLY A 33 14.21 -10.21 15.37
N PRO A 34 14.05 -10.92 16.49
CA PRO A 34 15.08 -11.04 17.52
C PRO A 34 16.37 -11.77 17.07
N ALA A 35 16.33 -12.54 15.98
CA ALA A 35 17.51 -13.22 15.44
C ALA A 35 18.33 -12.38 14.45
N ALA A 36 17.94 -11.13 14.15
CA ALA A 36 18.60 -10.31 13.12
C ALA A 36 20.11 -10.14 13.37
N ASP A 37 20.50 -9.86 14.62
CA ASP A 37 21.91 -9.69 14.99
C ASP A 37 22.71 -10.99 14.87
N TRP A 38 22.14 -12.10 15.36
CA TRP A 38 22.74 -13.42 15.26
C TRP A 38 22.94 -13.86 13.82
N LEU A 39 21.94 -13.64 12.96
CA LEU A 39 21.99 -13.97 11.54
C LEU A 39 23.08 -13.16 10.84
N GLY A 40 23.19 -11.86 11.15
CA GLY A 40 24.26 -11.01 10.67
C GLY A 40 25.63 -11.53 11.08
N ASP A 41 25.84 -11.87 12.35
CA ASP A 41 27.10 -12.47 12.81
C ASP A 41 27.41 -13.82 12.17
N LEU A 42 26.35 -14.56 11.81
CA LEU A 42 26.48 -15.87 11.19
C LEU A 42 26.86 -15.77 9.72
N LEU A 43 26.21 -14.90 8.93
CA LEU A 43 26.27 -14.95 7.46
C LEU A 43 26.92 -13.72 6.81
N PHE A 44 27.32 -12.70 7.57
CA PHE A 44 27.99 -11.53 7.04
C PHE A 44 29.48 -11.48 7.44
N GLU A 45 30.34 -11.35 6.44
CA GLU A 45 31.79 -11.14 6.59
C GLU A 45 32.14 -9.68 6.26
N PRO A 46 32.40 -8.81 7.25
CA PRO A 46 32.76 -7.42 6.97
C PRO A 46 34.10 -7.29 6.23
N ILE A 47 34.18 -6.41 5.23
CA ILE A 47 35.45 -6.13 4.53
C ILE A 47 36.38 -5.24 5.37
N SER A 48 35.81 -4.32 6.15
CA SER A 48 36.59 -3.37 6.94
C SER A 48 36.86 -3.88 8.35
N ALA A 49 38.12 -3.80 8.79
CA ALA A 49 38.52 -4.10 10.18
C ALA A 49 37.84 -3.20 11.23
N ARG A 50 37.19 -2.11 10.82
CA ARG A 50 36.33 -1.29 11.69
C ARG A 50 35.14 -2.08 12.23
N PHE A 51 34.68 -3.09 11.50
CA PHE A 51 33.53 -3.91 11.86
C PHE A 51 34.01 -5.35 12.07
N THR A 52 33.93 -5.83 13.30
CA THR A 52 34.33 -7.21 13.64
C THR A 52 33.17 -8.18 13.53
N LYS A 53 31.98 -7.73 13.94
CA LYS A 53 30.73 -8.48 13.96
C LYS A 53 29.56 -7.53 13.66
N PHE A 54 28.49 -8.07 13.09
CA PHE A 54 27.28 -7.30 12.81
C PHE A 54 26.58 -6.86 14.11
N SER A 55 26.50 -7.74 15.11
CA SER A 55 25.92 -7.46 16.43
C SER A 55 26.58 -6.26 17.12
N HIS A 56 27.89 -6.07 16.90
CA HIS A 56 28.66 -4.95 17.46
C HIS A 56 28.51 -3.63 16.69
N MET A 57 27.85 -3.63 15.53
CA MET A 57 27.59 -2.40 14.79
C MET A 57 26.67 -1.48 15.59
N LYS A 58 26.95 -0.18 15.57
CA LYS A 58 26.02 0.83 16.08
C LYS A 58 24.73 0.78 15.23
N GLY A 59 23.57 0.89 15.85
CA GLY A 59 22.32 1.07 15.10
C GLY A 59 22.39 2.27 14.15
N TYR A 60 21.64 2.19 13.04
CA TYR A 60 21.60 3.17 11.96
C TYR A 60 22.95 3.37 11.25
N SER A 61 23.76 2.30 11.21
CA SER A 61 25.01 2.28 10.45
C SER A 61 24.98 1.21 9.37
N CYS A 62 25.83 1.41 8.36
CA CYS A 62 26.01 0.46 7.27
C CYS A 62 27.47 -0.02 7.20
N ALA A 63 27.65 -1.24 6.69
CA ALA A 63 28.96 -1.84 6.49
C ALA A 63 29.02 -2.63 5.17
N PRO A 64 30.07 -2.44 4.34
CA PRO A 64 30.31 -3.31 3.20
C PRO A 64 30.96 -4.63 3.64
N GLY A 65 30.59 -5.72 2.98
CA GLY A 65 31.13 -7.04 3.27
C GLY A 65 30.73 -8.07 2.23
N TYR A 66 30.91 -9.34 2.56
CA TYR A 66 30.42 -10.46 1.78
C TYR A 66 29.30 -11.17 2.54
N TRP A 67 28.25 -11.53 1.81
CA TRP A 67 27.25 -12.47 2.33
C TRP A 67 27.73 -13.90 2.06
N LEU A 68 27.60 -14.77 3.06
CA LEU A 68 28.13 -16.12 3.04
C LEU A 68 27.03 -17.15 2.82
N SER A 69 27.39 -18.27 2.19
CA SER A 69 26.55 -19.46 2.15
C SER A 69 26.46 -20.13 3.52
N GLN A 70 25.52 -21.05 3.67
CA GLN A 70 25.62 -22.06 4.72
C GLN A 70 26.91 -22.89 4.54
N PRO A 71 27.48 -23.42 5.64
CA PRO A 71 28.64 -24.29 5.55
C PRO A 71 28.30 -25.55 4.75
N ASP A 72 29.20 -25.94 3.85
CA ASP A 72 29.11 -27.22 3.14
C ASP A 72 29.45 -28.41 4.06
N ASN A 73 29.47 -29.63 3.51
CA ASN A 73 29.82 -30.84 4.26
C ASN A 73 31.24 -30.81 4.86
N SER A 74 32.12 -29.95 4.36
CA SER A 74 33.48 -29.74 4.89
C SER A 74 33.53 -28.66 5.98
N GLY A 75 32.42 -27.98 6.25
CA GLY A 75 32.33 -26.84 7.16
C GLY A 75 32.75 -25.51 6.51
N SER A 76 33.06 -25.50 5.21
CA SER A 76 33.51 -24.32 4.49
C SER A 76 32.33 -23.50 3.98
N ARG A 77 32.48 -22.17 3.96
CA ARG A 77 31.47 -21.24 3.44
C ARG A 77 32.00 -20.54 2.21
N SER A 78 31.16 -20.41 1.18
CA SER A 78 31.47 -19.61 0.01
C SER A 78 30.88 -18.21 0.14
N ARG A 79 31.48 -17.24 -0.55
CA ARG A 79 30.94 -15.89 -0.67
C ARG A 79 29.90 -15.89 -1.78
N VAL A 80 28.65 -15.58 -1.43
CA VAL A 80 27.51 -15.53 -2.34
C VAL A 80 27.52 -14.23 -3.13
N ASP A 81 27.70 -13.11 -2.44
CA ASP A 81 27.74 -11.77 -3.04
C ASP A 81 28.54 -10.80 -2.17
N GLN A 82 28.98 -9.70 -2.78
CA GLN A 82 29.46 -8.52 -2.07
C GLN A 82 28.28 -7.58 -1.81
N VAL A 83 28.01 -7.29 -0.54
CA VAL A 83 26.79 -6.60 -0.09
C VAL A 83 27.12 -5.40 0.79
N VAL A 84 26.13 -4.52 0.97
CA VAL A 84 26.12 -3.53 2.05
C VAL A 84 24.98 -3.87 2.99
N VAL A 85 25.31 -4.12 4.26
CA VAL A 85 24.30 -4.34 5.30
C VAL A 85 24.00 -3.06 6.06
N THR A 86 22.74 -2.89 6.47
CA THR A 86 22.30 -1.79 7.34
C THR A 86 21.64 -2.37 8.59
N LYS A 87 22.04 -1.88 9.77
CA LYS A 87 21.47 -2.29 11.06
C LYS A 87 20.49 -1.24 11.56
N PHE A 88 19.27 -1.63 11.89
CA PHE A 88 18.34 -0.85 12.71
C PHE A 88 18.09 -1.58 14.01
N VAL A 89 17.91 -0.81 15.09
CA VAL A 89 17.72 -1.36 16.43
C VAL A 89 16.35 -0.99 16.98
N SER A 90 15.70 -1.93 17.65
CA SER A 90 14.43 -1.70 18.34
C SER A 90 14.56 -0.54 19.36
N PRO A 91 13.53 0.30 19.55
CA PRO A 91 12.22 0.32 18.87
C PRO A 91 12.19 1.21 17.62
N SER A 92 13.33 1.73 17.17
CA SER A 92 13.41 2.80 16.18
C SER A 92 13.67 2.29 14.76
N SER A 93 13.08 1.14 14.41
CA SER A 93 13.02 0.58 13.05
C SER A 93 11.62 0.72 12.44
N PHE A 94 11.43 0.25 11.20
CA PHE A 94 10.11 0.23 10.54
C PHE A 94 9.11 -0.64 11.30
N THR A 95 9.48 -1.88 11.64
CA THR A 95 8.62 -2.82 12.37
C THR A 95 8.57 -2.55 13.86
N GLY A 96 9.51 -1.79 14.42
CA GLY A 96 9.70 -1.64 15.86
C GLY A 96 10.61 -2.71 16.48
N GLU A 97 11.09 -3.68 15.70
CA GLU A 97 12.02 -4.74 16.12
C GLU A 97 13.46 -4.42 15.66
N ASP A 98 14.41 -5.30 15.98
CA ASP A 98 15.71 -5.28 15.30
C ASP A 98 15.56 -5.67 13.83
N VAL A 99 16.20 -4.92 12.94
CA VAL A 99 16.12 -5.11 11.49
C VAL A 99 17.52 -5.12 10.88
N LEU A 100 17.78 -6.14 10.08
CA LEU A 100 18.93 -6.23 9.19
C LEU A 100 18.44 -6.07 7.75
N GLU A 101 19.00 -5.10 7.03
CA GLU A 101 18.78 -4.96 5.59
C GLU A 101 20.05 -5.29 4.82
N ILE A 102 19.92 -6.06 3.74
CA ILE A 102 21.02 -6.47 2.86
C ILE A 102 20.77 -5.86 1.48
N SER A 103 21.61 -4.89 1.11
CA SER A 103 21.68 -4.37 -0.26
C SER A 103 22.66 -5.22 -1.06
N CYS A 104 22.15 -5.99 -2.02
CA CYS A 104 22.89 -6.94 -2.85
C CYS A 104 22.67 -6.68 -4.35
N HIS A 105 23.40 -7.38 -5.22
CA HIS A 105 23.15 -7.32 -6.65
C HIS A 105 21.79 -7.94 -7.01
N GLY A 106 21.01 -7.24 -7.85
CA GLY A 106 19.61 -7.58 -8.10
C GLY A 106 19.33 -8.75 -9.05
N SER A 107 20.29 -9.66 -9.26
CA SER A 107 20.05 -10.86 -10.09
C SER A 107 19.16 -11.86 -9.35
N ALA A 108 18.33 -12.62 -10.09
CA ALA A 108 17.46 -13.63 -9.50
C ALA A 108 18.26 -14.71 -8.74
N ALA A 109 19.40 -15.15 -9.30
CA ALA A 109 20.26 -16.16 -8.69
C ALA A 109 20.88 -15.68 -7.37
N VAL A 110 21.34 -14.43 -7.30
CA VAL A 110 21.92 -13.85 -6.06
C VAL A 110 20.84 -13.71 -4.99
N LYS A 111 19.68 -13.14 -5.34
CA LYS A 111 18.55 -13.01 -4.40
C LYS A 111 18.15 -14.36 -3.81
N GLN A 112 18.01 -15.38 -4.66
CA GLN A 112 17.64 -16.72 -4.24
C GLN A 112 18.71 -17.35 -3.34
N ALA A 113 19.99 -17.27 -3.70
CA ALA A 113 21.07 -17.84 -2.90
C ALA A 113 21.18 -17.19 -1.50
N ILE A 114 20.96 -15.88 -1.40
CA ILE A 114 20.91 -15.18 -0.10
C ILE A 114 19.69 -15.67 0.71
N LEU A 115 18.49 -15.71 0.12
CA LEU A 115 17.30 -16.22 0.82
C LEU A 115 17.45 -17.68 1.26
N ASP A 116 17.98 -18.55 0.41
CA ASP A 116 18.22 -19.96 0.73
C ASP A 116 19.16 -20.08 1.95
N SER A 117 20.20 -19.25 2.00
CA SER A 117 21.11 -19.22 3.16
C SER A 117 20.41 -18.76 4.44
N ILE A 118 19.48 -17.80 4.35
CA ILE A 118 18.71 -17.28 5.48
C ILE A 118 17.70 -18.32 5.99
N PHE A 119 16.94 -18.93 5.09
CA PHE A 119 15.94 -19.94 5.44
C PHE A 119 16.58 -21.22 5.97
N ALA A 120 17.73 -21.62 5.42
CA ALA A 120 18.50 -22.73 5.97
C ALA A 120 19.08 -22.43 7.37
N ALA A 121 19.18 -21.16 7.77
CA ALA A 121 19.53 -20.77 9.14
C ALA A 121 18.34 -20.87 10.12
N GLY A 122 17.14 -21.21 9.63
CA GLY A 122 15.91 -21.36 10.44
C GLY A 122 14.99 -20.14 10.47
N ILE A 123 15.32 -19.07 9.71
CA ILE A 123 14.50 -17.86 9.62
C ILE A 123 13.27 -18.12 8.73
N ALA A 124 12.11 -17.60 9.11
CA ALA A 124 10.88 -17.79 8.34
C ALA A 124 10.78 -16.83 7.15
N ALA A 125 10.05 -17.23 6.10
CA ALA A 125 9.66 -16.31 5.04
C ALA A 125 8.54 -15.37 5.53
N ALA A 126 8.67 -14.07 5.27
CA ALA A 126 7.62 -13.11 5.61
C ALA A 126 6.36 -13.35 4.78
N GLY A 127 5.19 -13.30 5.42
CA GLY A 127 3.89 -13.28 4.75
C GLY A 127 3.58 -11.93 4.08
N PRO A 128 2.52 -11.88 3.24
CA PRO A 128 2.07 -10.63 2.62
C PRO A 128 1.76 -9.56 3.68
N GLY A 129 2.38 -8.38 3.54
CA GLY A 129 2.19 -7.26 4.47
C GLY A 129 2.72 -7.48 5.89
N GLU A 130 3.47 -8.55 6.16
CA GLU A 130 3.84 -8.92 7.53
C GLU A 130 4.72 -7.86 8.21
N PHE A 131 5.67 -7.23 7.51
CA PHE A 131 6.45 -6.13 8.09
C PHE A 131 5.57 -4.96 8.55
N THR A 132 4.60 -4.55 7.73
CA THR A 132 3.66 -3.47 8.07
C THR A 132 2.73 -3.90 9.22
N LYS A 133 2.28 -5.17 9.22
CA LYS A 133 1.51 -5.75 10.33
C LYS A 133 2.29 -5.69 11.65
N ARG A 134 3.58 -6.03 11.64
CA ARG A 134 4.43 -5.95 12.84
C ARG A 134 4.62 -4.50 13.30
N ALA A 135 4.80 -3.56 12.36
CA ALA A 135 4.83 -2.13 12.68
C ALA A 135 3.53 -1.69 13.40
N PHE A 136 2.38 -2.13 12.92
CA PHE A 136 1.09 -1.88 13.57
C PHE A 136 1.00 -2.50 14.97
N LEU A 137 1.33 -3.80 15.11
CA LEU A 137 1.28 -4.51 16.39
C LEU A 137 2.23 -3.92 17.44
N ASN A 138 3.37 -3.39 17.01
CA ASN A 138 4.34 -2.72 17.88
C ASN A 138 4.02 -1.23 18.11
N GLY A 139 2.86 -0.75 17.67
CA GLY A 139 2.40 0.62 17.89
C GLY A 139 3.20 1.69 17.12
N LYS A 140 3.94 1.30 16.07
CA LYS A 140 4.66 2.24 15.19
C LYS A 140 3.71 2.99 14.26
N LEU A 141 2.63 2.33 13.88
CA LEU A 141 1.58 2.82 13.00
C LEU A 141 0.23 2.41 13.60
N ASP A 142 -0.81 3.19 13.39
CA ASP A 142 -2.18 2.69 13.50
C ASP A 142 -2.65 2.04 12.18
N LEU A 143 -3.89 1.55 12.16
CA LEU A 143 -4.44 0.85 11.00
C LEU A 143 -4.57 1.75 9.77
N ALA A 144 -5.00 3.00 9.93
CA ALA A 144 -5.16 3.94 8.83
C ALA A 144 -3.80 4.33 8.22
N GLN A 145 -2.76 4.44 9.06
CA GLN A 145 -1.39 4.65 8.60
C GLN A 145 -0.83 3.41 7.91
N ALA A 146 -1.13 2.20 8.39
CA ALA A 146 -0.72 0.95 7.76
C ALA A 146 -1.34 0.78 6.35
N GLU A 147 -2.61 1.12 6.19
CA GLU A 147 -3.28 1.17 4.88
C GLU A 147 -2.62 2.20 3.95
N ALA A 148 -2.31 3.38 4.46
CA ALA A 148 -1.65 4.43 3.69
C ALA A 148 -0.25 4.05 3.16
N VAL A 149 0.46 3.11 3.82
CA VAL A 149 1.70 2.56 3.27
C VAL A 149 1.44 1.84 1.94
N MET A 150 0.36 1.07 1.84
CA MET A 150 -0.01 0.37 0.61
C MET A 150 -0.46 1.35 -0.47
N ASP A 151 -1.27 2.34 -0.10
CA ASP A 151 -1.73 3.38 -1.04
C ASP A 151 -0.55 4.18 -1.62
N LEU A 152 0.47 4.47 -0.80
CA LEU A 152 1.68 5.17 -1.26
C LEU A 152 2.54 4.31 -2.19
N ILE A 153 2.62 3.00 -1.96
CA ILE A 153 3.36 2.08 -2.84
C ILE A 153 2.66 1.92 -4.18
N ASN A 154 1.32 1.88 -4.17
CA ASN A 154 0.49 1.66 -5.36
C ASN A 154 0.12 2.95 -6.09
N SER A 155 0.52 4.13 -5.59
CA SER A 155 0.15 5.40 -6.21
C SER A 155 0.73 5.52 -7.62
N GLU A 156 -0.15 5.76 -8.60
CA GLU A 156 0.20 5.96 -10.02
C GLU A 156 0.28 7.44 -10.38
N ALA A 157 -0.35 8.32 -9.58
CA ALA A 157 -0.37 9.76 -9.80
C ALA A 157 0.15 10.57 -8.59
N ARG A 158 0.61 11.80 -8.86
CA ARG A 158 1.21 12.66 -7.83
C ARG A 158 0.25 13.01 -6.68
N MET A 159 -1.04 13.23 -6.98
CA MET A 159 -2.00 13.57 -5.92
C MET A 159 -2.37 12.36 -5.06
N GLN A 160 -2.42 11.14 -5.64
CA GLN A 160 -2.53 9.89 -4.88
C GLN A 160 -1.41 9.77 -3.85
N ALA A 161 -0.16 9.90 -4.30
CA ALA A 161 1.01 9.81 -3.43
C ALA A 161 0.98 10.87 -2.32
N ALA A 162 0.58 12.10 -2.63
CA ALA A 162 0.47 13.18 -1.66
C ALA A 162 -0.64 12.92 -0.61
N ALA A 163 -1.79 12.40 -1.04
CA ALA A 163 -2.88 12.03 -0.15
C ALA A 163 -2.49 10.88 0.79
N ALA A 164 -1.91 9.80 0.24
CA ALA A 164 -1.41 8.67 1.01
C ALA A 164 -0.33 9.10 2.02
N MET A 165 0.61 9.97 1.61
CA MET A 165 1.63 10.50 2.52
C MET A 165 1.03 11.31 3.68
N LYS A 166 -0.01 12.11 3.42
CA LYS A 166 -0.71 12.87 4.47
C LYS A 166 -1.42 11.94 5.46
N GLN A 167 -2.04 10.87 4.97
CA GLN A 167 -2.66 9.86 5.82
C GLN A 167 -1.61 9.07 6.62
N LEU A 168 -0.48 8.72 6.02
CA LEU A 168 0.65 8.08 6.70
C LEU A 168 1.22 8.97 7.83
N GLN A 169 1.21 10.29 7.64
CA GLN A 169 1.54 11.26 8.70
C GLN A 169 0.48 11.38 9.80
N GLY A 170 -0.62 10.62 9.72
CA GLY A 170 -1.63 10.50 10.77
C GLY A 170 -2.76 11.52 10.68
N SER A 171 -3.06 12.06 9.49
CA SER A 171 -4.14 13.08 9.38
C SER A 171 -5.51 12.54 9.77
N ILE A 172 -5.84 11.29 9.40
CA ILE A 172 -7.11 10.65 9.80
C ILE A 172 -7.06 10.29 11.29
N SER A 173 -5.97 9.66 11.71
CA SER A 173 -5.69 9.26 13.09
C SER A 173 -5.87 10.41 14.09
N THR A 174 -5.38 11.60 13.72
CA THR A 174 -5.48 12.80 14.54
C THR A 174 -6.93 13.23 14.74
N GLU A 175 -7.74 13.24 13.67
CA GLU A 175 -9.14 13.63 13.74
C GLU A 175 -9.98 12.59 14.50
N VAL A 176 -9.75 11.30 14.26
CA VAL A 176 -10.41 10.21 14.97
C VAL A 176 -10.06 10.23 16.46
N THR A 177 -8.77 10.37 16.80
CA THR A 177 -8.32 10.44 18.20
C THR A 177 -8.90 11.66 18.91
N ARG A 178 -9.03 12.80 18.22
CA ARG A 178 -9.66 14.00 18.77
C ARG A 178 -11.15 13.76 19.07
N ALA A 179 -11.86 13.10 18.16
CA ALA A 179 -13.26 12.72 18.38
C ALA A 179 -13.39 11.75 19.55
N ASP A 180 -12.55 10.71 19.59
CA ASP A 180 -12.50 9.71 20.65
C ASP A 180 -12.27 10.34 22.04
N GLN A 181 -11.26 11.21 22.16
CA GLN A 181 -11.01 11.96 23.40
C GLN A 181 -12.21 12.83 23.83
N SER A 182 -12.94 13.39 22.87
CA SER A 182 -14.13 14.19 23.17
C SER A 182 -15.27 13.29 23.68
N ILE A 183 -15.46 12.12 23.07
CA ILE A 183 -16.45 11.13 23.48
C ILE A 183 -16.14 10.59 24.88
N TYR A 184 -14.89 10.27 25.19
CA TYR A 184 -14.50 9.85 26.55
C TYR A 184 -14.82 10.89 27.61
N ARG A 185 -14.62 12.18 27.32
CA ARG A 185 -15.00 13.26 28.25
C ARG A 185 -16.51 13.35 28.44
N LEU A 186 -17.27 13.23 27.35
CA LEU A 186 -18.74 13.21 27.39
C LEU A 186 -19.27 12.02 28.19
N LEU A 187 -18.66 10.85 28.02
CA LEU A 187 -19.00 9.65 28.78
C LEU A 187 -18.76 9.87 30.28
N ALA A 188 -17.59 10.41 30.66
CA ALA A 188 -17.28 10.72 32.05
C ALA A 188 -18.25 11.73 32.67
N GLN A 189 -18.65 12.77 31.93
CA GLN A 189 -19.68 13.74 32.38
C GLN A 189 -21.04 13.08 32.54
N THR A 190 -21.42 12.20 31.61
CA THR A 190 -22.70 11.48 31.67
C THR A 190 -22.75 10.56 32.88
N GLU A 191 -21.68 9.81 33.14
CA GLU A 191 -21.55 8.97 34.35
C GLU A 191 -21.68 9.80 35.63
N LEU A 192 -21.06 10.98 35.69
CA LEU A 192 -21.17 11.85 36.87
C LEU A 192 -22.61 12.31 37.13
N ILE A 193 -23.36 12.66 36.07
CA ILE A 193 -24.78 13.03 36.17
C ILE A 193 -25.62 11.84 36.66
N LEU A 194 -25.33 10.63 36.17
CA LEU A 194 -26.04 9.41 36.58
C LEU A 194 -25.74 9.02 38.03
N GLU A 195 -24.50 9.23 38.50
CA GLU A 195 -24.08 8.90 39.86
C GLU A 195 -24.60 9.92 40.89
N PHE A 196 -24.68 11.21 40.53
CA PHE A 196 -25.08 12.30 41.43
C PHE A 196 -26.17 13.23 40.83
N PRO A 197 -27.36 12.72 40.48
CA PRO A 197 -28.36 13.48 39.73
C PRO A 197 -28.82 14.75 40.48
N GLU A 198 -28.98 14.67 41.80
CA GLU A 198 -29.39 15.81 42.63
C GLU A 198 -28.39 16.99 42.67
N HIS A 199 -27.13 16.75 42.27
CA HIS A 199 -26.08 17.78 42.21
C HIS A 199 -25.78 18.21 40.77
N GLU A 200 -25.86 17.26 39.82
CA GLU A 200 -25.30 17.43 38.48
C GLU A 200 -26.35 17.49 37.36
N GLU A 201 -27.57 16.98 37.59
CA GLU A 201 -28.68 17.05 36.62
C GLU A 201 -29.31 18.45 36.61
N THR A 202 -28.54 19.43 36.12
CA THR A 202 -29.00 20.81 35.92
C THR A 202 -29.27 21.08 34.44
N ASP A 203 -30.25 21.94 34.14
CA ASP A 203 -30.55 22.35 32.77
C ASP A 203 -29.30 22.89 32.04
N GLU A 204 -28.45 23.63 32.75
CA GLU A 204 -27.18 24.17 32.21
C GLU A 204 -26.22 23.05 31.80
N ASN A 205 -26.00 22.07 32.68
CA ASN A 205 -25.13 20.91 32.39
C ASN A 205 -25.67 20.08 31.22
N LEU A 206 -26.98 19.83 31.18
CA LEU A 206 -27.62 19.05 30.10
C LEU A 206 -27.53 19.78 28.75
N LEU A 207 -27.74 21.11 28.73
CA LEU A 207 -27.58 21.92 27.53
C LEU A 207 -26.13 21.94 27.03
N ALA A 208 -25.17 22.09 27.95
CA ALA A 208 -23.75 22.06 27.62
C ALA A 208 -23.32 20.70 27.06
N LEU A 209 -23.76 19.60 27.67
CA LEU A 209 -23.52 18.24 27.19
C LEU A 209 -24.11 18.03 25.79
N ALA A 210 -25.35 18.46 25.56
CA ALA A 210 -26.02 18.36 24.26
C ALA A 210 -25.32 19.18 23.16
N GLU A 211 -24.75 20.35 23.49
CA GLU A 211 -23.97 21.15 22.55
C GLU A 211 -22.65 20.45 22.18
N GLN A 212 -21.92 19.93 23.18
CA GLN A 212 -20.67 19.22 22.94
C GLN A 212 -20.88 17.95 22.09
N ILE A 213 -21.97 17.20 22.33
CA ILE A 213 -22.37 16.06 21.48
C ILE A 213 -22.63 16.52 20.05
N ARG A 214 -23.36 17.62 19.86
CA ARG A 214 -23.63 18.19 18.52
C ARG A 214 -22.33 18.59 17.81
N GLN A 215 -21.38 19.18 18.52
CA GLN A 215 -20.09 19.56 17.94
C GLN A 215 -19.27 18.34 17.50
N VAL A 216 -19.19 17.29 18.31
CA VAL A 216 -18.50 16.04 17.93
C VAL A 216 -19.17 15.42 16.70
N ARG A 217 -20.51 15.38 16.67
CA ARG A 217 -21.26 14.87 15.52
C ARG A 217 -20.95 15.65 14.25
N GLN A 218 -20.97 16.99 14.29
CA GLN A 218 -20.66 17.83 13.14
C GLN A 218 -19.24 17.59 12.62
N ASN A 219 -18.25 17.45 13.50
CA ASN A 219 -16.88 17.17 13.09
C ASN A 219 -16.77 15.82 12.36
N LEU A 220 -17.48 14.79 12.84
CA LEU A 220 -17.54 13.48 12.18
C LEU A 220 -18.29 13.55 10.85
N GLU A 221 -19.40 14.29 10.76
CA GLU A 221 -20.14 14.52 9.51
C GLU A 221 -19.25 15.21 8.45
N HIS A 222 -18.42 16.18 8.84
CA HIS A 222 -17.44 16.81 7.95
C HIS A 222 -16.38 15.83 7.46
N LEU A 223 -15.88 14.95 8.33
CA LEU A 223 -14.92 13.91 7.95
C LEU A 223 -15.54 12.93 6.95
N ILE A 224 -16.78 12.48 7.20
CA ILE A 224 -17.53 11.59 6.29
C ILE A 224 -17.78 12.27 4.94
N ALA A 225 -18.15 13.55 4.93
CA ALA A 225 -18.41 14.29 3.70
C ALA A 225 -17.17 14.39 2.79
N SER A 226 -15.96 14.33 3.36
CA SER A 226 -14.71 14.34 2.59
C SER A 226 -14.43 13.02 1.84
N TYR A 227 -15.13 11.93 2.17
CA TYR A 227 -14.88 10.59 1.62
C TYR A 227 -14.91 10.56 0.10
N ARG A 228 -15.88 11.22 -0.54
CA ARG A 228 -15.99 11.18 -2.01
C ARG A 228 -14.75 11.72 -2.70
N GLN A 229 -14.22 12.86 -2.22
CA GLN A 229 -12.99 13.43 -2.76
C GLN A 229 -11.77 12.58 -2.40
N GLY A 230 -11.70 12.08 -1.16
CA GLY A 230 -10.61 11.19 -0.74
C GLY A 230 -10.54 9.91 -1.56
N ARG A 231 -11.69 9.28 -1.83
CA ARG A 231 -11.79 8.08 -2.68
C ARG A 231 -11.32 8.36 -4.10
N LEU A 232 -11.79 9.45 -4.74
CA LEU A 232 -11.33 9.81 -6.10
C LEU A 232 -9.82 10.09 -6.15
N LEU A 233 -9.26 10.64 -5.07
CA LEU A 233 -7.82 10.89 -4.96
C LEU A 233 -7.00 9.64 -4.63
N SER A 234 -7.57 8.63 -3.96
CA SER A 234 -6.87 7.40 -3.58
C SER A 234 -7.04 6.30 -4.63
N GLU A 235 -8.27 6.01 -5.03
CA GLU A 235 -8.63 4.95 -5.97
C GLU A 235 -8.60 5.41 -7.43
N GLY A 236 -8.47 6.71 -7.69
CA GLY A 236 -8.64 7.28 -9.02
C GLY A 236 -10.13 7.45 -9.41
N MET A 237 -10.34 8.04 -10.58
CA MET A 237 -11.67 8.26 -11.14
C MET A 237 -11.94 7.27 -12.27
N ASN A 238 -13.03 6.52 -12.18
CA ASN A 238 -13.45 5.59 -13.23
C ASN A 238 -14.21 6.34 -14.31
N VAL A 239 -13.63 6.42 -15.51
CA VAL A 239 -14.21 7.14 -16.65
C VAL A 239 -14.46 6.17 -17.79
N VAL A 240 -15.72 6.09 -18.22
CA VAL A 240 -16.13 5.21 -19.31
C VAL A 240 -16.36 6.02 -20.57
N ILE A 241 -15.72 5.60 -21.67
CA ILE A 241 -16.00 6.14 -23.00
C ILE A 241 -17.05 5.25 -23.67
N ALA A 242 -18.25 5.78 -23.85
CA ALA A 242 -19.42 5.11 -24.42
C ALA A 242 -19.86 5.76 -25.75
N GLY A 243 -20.72 5.10 -26.52
CA GLY A 243 -21.22 5.59 -27.80
C GLY A 243 -21.37 4.47 -28.83
N ARG A 244 -22.00 4.78 -29.98
CA ARG A 244 -22.26 3.79 -31.05
C ARG A 244 -20.97 3.13 -31.57
N PRO A 245 -21.06 1.92 -32.18
CA PRO A 245 -19.93 1.29 -32.86
C PRO A 245 -19.27 2.24 -33.87
N ASN A 246 -17.94 2.18 -34.03
CA ASN A 246 -17.16 3.04 -34.92
C ASN A 246 -17.20 4.55 -34.63
N ALA A 247 -17.73 4.99 -33.48
CA ALA A 247 -17.74 6.42 -33.10
C ALA A 247 -16.34 7.04 -32.83
N GLY A 248 -15.26 6.27 -32.95
CA GLY A 248 -13.89 6.72 -32.68
C GLY A 248 -13.44 6.59 -31.22
N LYS A 249 -14.16 5.82 -30.39
CA LYS A 249 -13.87 5.64 -28.95
C LYS A 249 -12.43 5.18 -28.68
N SER A 250 -11.99 4.12 -29.35
CA SER A 250 -10.62 3.60 -29.20
C SER A 250 -9.57 4.58 -29.72
N SER A 251 -9.89 5.41 -30.72
CA SER A 251 -9.00 6.48 -31.19
C SER A 251 -8.85 7.58 -30.15
N LEU A 252 -9.96 8.02 -29.52
CA LEU A 252 -9.93 9.00 -28.44
C LEU A 252 -9.18 8.45 -27.22
N LEU A 253 -9.45 7.21 -26.81
CA LEU A 253 -8.78 6.57 -25.69
C LEU A 253 -7.27 6.50 -25.92
N ASN A 254 -6.84 5.99 -27.08
CA ASN A 254 -5.41 5.91 -27.41
C ASN A 254 -4.75 7.29 -27.46
N GLN A 255 -5.48 8.32 -27.91
CA GLN A 255 -4.98 9.67 -27.92
C GLN A 255 -4.82 10.21 -26.49
N LEU A 256 -5.83 10.05 -25.62
CA LEU A 256 -5.78 10.44 -24.20
C LEU A 256 -4.67 9.69 -23.45
N ALA A 257 -4.55 8.39 -23.66
CA ALA A 257 -3.50 7.56 -23.09
C ALA A 257 -2.09 7.90 -23.64
N GLY A 258 -2.00 8.58 -24.78
CA GLY A 258 -0.74 8.98 -25.41
C GLY A 258 -0.16 10.30 -24.91
N PHE A 259 -0.95 11.15 -24.25
CA PHE A 259 -0.49 12.48 -23.79
C PHE A 259 0.17 12.46 -22.40
N GLU A 260 -0.34 11.65 -21.46
CA GLU A 260 0.09 11.67 -20.05
C GLU A 260 0.00 10.27 -19.43
N ARG A 261 0.76 9.29 -19.95
CA ARG A 261 0.86 7.99 -19.27
C ARG A 261 1.38 8.22 -17.86
N ALA A 262 0.56 7.89 -16.85
CA ALA A 262 1.09 7.53 -15.55
C ALA A 262 2.17 6.46 -15.81
N ILE A 263 3.33 6.55 -15.15
CA ILE A 263 4.40 5.58 -15.33
C ILE A 263 3.93 4.27 -14.69
N VAL A 264 3.13 3.50 -15.42
CA VAL A 264 2.70 2.17 -15.03
C VAL A 264 3.87 1.24 -15.29
N THR A 265 4.44 0.67 -14.23
CA THR A 265 5.33 -0.47 -14.38
C THR A 265 4.50 -1.66 -14.83
N GLU A 266 4.86 -2.26 -15.97
CA GLU A 266 4.31 -3.55 -16.41
C GLU A 266 4.67 -4.62 -15.36
N ILE A 267 3.81 -4.83 -14.35
CA ILE A 267 3.88 -6.01 -13.50
C ILE A 267 3.00 -7.08 -14.17
N PRO A 268 3.59 -8.18 -14.68
CA PRO A 268 2.81 -9.25 -15.31
C PRO A 268 1.92 -9.91 -14.24
N GLY A 269 0.61 -9.75 -14.34
CA GLY A 269 -0.32 -10.46 -13.45
C GLY A 269 -1.69 -9.82 -13.22
N THR A 270 -1.90 -8.54 -13.54
CA THR A 270 -3.17 -7.84 -13.30
C THR A 270 -4.09 -7.76 -14.52
N THR A 271 -3.64 -8.20 -15.71
CA THR A 271 -4.40 -8.08 -16.97
C THR A 271 -5.42 -9.20 -17.21
N ARG A 272 -6.17 -9.55 -16.16
CA ARG A 272 -7.39 -10.36 -16.31
C ARG A 272 -8.58 -9.51 -15.89
N ASP A 273 -8.95 -8.57 -16.75
CA ASP A 273 -10.33 -8.17 -17.06
C ASP A 273 -10.36 -6.70 -17.50
N THR A 274 -10.80 -6.48 -18.75
CA THR A 274 -11.02 -5.18 -19.39
C THR A 274 -9.74 -4.40 -19.72
N VAL A 275 -9.63 -3.87 -20.95
CA VAL A 275 -8.54 -2.96 -21.33
C VAL A 275 -8.81 -1.63 -20.63
N GLN A 276 -8.33 -1.51 -19.40
CA GLN A 276 -8.39 -0.30 -18.59
C GLN A 276 -7.00 0.36 -18.67
N GLU A 277 -6.96 1.58 -19.18
CA GLU A 277 -5.73 2.39 -19.25
C GLU A 277 -5.79 3.45 -18.14
N THR A 278 -4.74 3.58 -17.33
CA THR A 278 -4.65 4.71 -16.38
C THR A 278 -3.91 5.88 -17.03
N VAL A 279 -4.52 7.07 -16.94
CA VAL A 279 -3.94 8.34 -17.39
C VAL A 279 -3.81 9.27 -16.19
N ASP A 280 -2.69 9.96 -16.06
CA ASP A 280 -2.54 11.03 -15.07
C ASP A 280 -3.07 12.32 -15.69
N LEU A 281 -4.16 12.89 -15.16
CA LEU A 281 -4.70 14.17 -15.60
C LEU A 281 -4.52 15.21 -14.49
N GLU A 282 -3.57 16.13 -14.67
CA GLU A 282 -3.21 17.17 -13.69
C GLU A 282 -2.88 16.64 -12.28
N GLY A 283 -2.38 15.41 -12.18
CA GLY A 283 -2.06 14.72 -10.93
C GLY A 283 -3.14 13.76 -10.45
N LEU A 284 -4.29 13.66 -11.14
CA LEU A 284 -5.41 12.77 -10.80
C LEU A 284 -5.34 11.50 -11.66
N PRO A 285 -5.38 10.30 -11.06
CA PRO A 285 -5.43 9.06 -11.82
C PRO A 285 -6.83 8.90 -12.40
N ILE A 286 -6.88 8.76 -13.72
CA ILE A 286 -8.10 8.51 -14.49
C ILE A 286 -8.01 7.11 -15.07
N HIS A 287 -8.91 6.24 -14.65
CA HIS A 287 -9.05 4.91 -15.21
C HIS A 287 -10.01 4.95 -16.39
N LEU A 288 -9.47 4.96 -17.61
CA LEU A 288 -10.22 4.97 -18.85
C LEU A 288 -10.59 3.54 -19.25
N THR A 289 -11.88 3.29 -19.41
CA THR A 289 -12.40 2.01 -19.91
C THR A 289 -13.03 2.19 -21.30
N ASP A 290 -12.55 1.44 -22.30
CA ASP A 290 -13.19 1.38 -23.61
C ASP A 290 -14.33 0.35 -23.62
N THR A 291 -15.54 0.82 -23.90
CA THR A 291 -16.67 -0.08 -24.16
C THR A 291 -16.58 -0.80 -25.51
N ALA A 292 -15.72 -0.36 -26.44
CA ALA A 292 -15.53 -1.00 -27.75
C ALA A 292 -14.65 -2.25 -27.72
N GLY A 293 -13.77 -2.40 -26.73
CA GLY A 293 -12.95 -3.60 -26.51
C GLY A 293 -13.78 -4.81 -26.06
N ILE A 294 -15.00 -4.56 -25.62
CA ILE A 294 -16.00 -5.55 -25.30
C ILE A 294 -16.76 -5.89 -26.60
N ARG A 295 -16.21 -6.81 -27.40
CA ARG A 295 -16.66 -7.08 -28.78
C ARG A 295 -18.19 -7.23 -28.94
N LEU A 296 -18.74 -6.49 -29.89
CA LEU A 296 -19.93 -6.84 -30.67
C LEU A 296 -19.48 -7.76 -31.81
N SER A 297 -19.56 -9.07 -31.60
CA SER A 297 -19.49 -10.06 -32.69
C SER A 297 -20.70 -10.99 -32.55
N ASN A 298 -21.28 -11.42 -33.68
CA ASN A 298 -22.54 -12.16 -33.84
C ASN A 298 -22.63 -13.57 -33.17
N ASP A 299 -21.96 -13.78 -32.04
CA ASP A 299 -21.92 -15.02 -31.26
C ASP A 299 -22.45 -14.74 -29.84
N PRO A 300 -22.84 -15.73 -29.02
CA PRO A 300 -23.45 -15.56 -27.69
C PRO A 300 -22.62 -14.77 -26.65
N VAL A 301 -21.44 -14.31 -27.04
CA VAL A 301 -20.58 -13.30 -26.38
C VAL A 301 -21.22 -11.90 -26.37
N GLU A 302 -22.17 -11.61 -27.27
CA GLU A 302 -22.76 -10.27 -27.46
C GLU A 302 -23.58 -9.77 -26.25
N LYS A 303 -24.38 -10.64 -25.62
CA LYS A 303 -25.12 -10.28 -24.39
C LYS A 303 -24.18 -9.96 -23.24
N LEU A 304 -23.12 -10.76 -23.09
CA LEU A 304 -22.09 -10.53 -22.08
C LEU A 304 -21.36 -9.21 -22.34
N GLY A 305 -21.26 -8.81 -23.61
CA GLY A 305 -20.63 -7.55 -23.98
C GLY A 305 -21.45 -6.31 -23.62
N VAL A 306 -22.73 -6.31 -23.98
CA VAL A 306 -23.67 -5.23 -23.61
C VAL A 306 -23.82 -5.15 -22.09
N GLU A 307 -23.92 -6.29 -21.40
CA GLU A 307 -24.05 -6.33 -19.95
C GLU A 307 -22.78 -5.80 -19.24
N ARG A 308 -21.59 -6.12 -19.75
CA ARG A 308 -20.32 -5.56 -19.24
C ARG A 308 -20.22 -4.06 -19.48
N ALA A 309 -20.58 -3.57 -20.66
CA ALA A 309 -20.59 -2.13 -20.95
C ALA A 309 -21.57 -1.39 -20.03
N ARG A 310 -22.75 -1.97 -19.79
CA ARG A 310 -23.74 -1.42 -18.85
C ARG A 310 -23.23 -1.38 -17.42
N ARG A 311 -22.61 -2.46 -16.92
CA ARG A 311 -22.00 -2.49 -15.59
C ARG A 311 -20.87 -1.48 -15.44
N ALA A 312 -20.04 -1.31 -16.49
CA ALA A 312 -18.99 -0.30 -16.49
C ALA A 312 -19.59 1.12 -16.40
N ILE A 313 -20.63 1.42 -17.18
CA ILE A 313 -21.35 2.70 -17.13
C ILE A 313 -21.99 2.94 -15.76
N GLU A 314 -22.64 1.93 -15.17
CA GLU A 314 -23.27 2.03 -13.84
C GLU A 314 -22.24 2.24 -12.71
N ALA A 315 -21.04 1.68 -12.86
CA ALA A 315 -19.95 1.83 -11.90
C ALA A 315 -19.07 3.07 -12.15
N ALA A 316 -19.26 3.79 -13.26
CA ALA A 316 -18.43 4.92 -13.63
C ALA A 316 -18.70 6.15 -12.77
N ASP A 317 -17.65 6.88 -12.43
CA ASP A 317 -17.77 8.22 -11.84
C ASP A 317 -18.14 9.27 -12.89
N LEU A 318 -17.75 9.02 -14.15
CA LEU A 318 -18.06 9.86 -15.30
C LEU A 318 -18.20 9.01 -16.56
N VAL A 319 -19.23 9.32 -17.36
CA VAL A 319 -19.43 8.71 -18.69
C VAL A 319 -19.21 9.79 -19.75
N ILE A 320 -18.29 9.54 -20.66
CA ILE A 320 -18.06 10.34 -21.86
C ILE A 320 -18.78 9.65 -23.01
N TRP A 321 -19.92 10.19 -23.43
CA TRP A 321 -20.64 9.68 -24.59
C TRP A 321 -20.15 10.34 -25.88
N LEU A 322 -19.51 9.55 -26.74
CA LEU A 322 -18.91 10.00 -28.00
C LEU A 322 -19.88 9.81 -29.16
N ILE A 323 -20.15 10.90 -29.87
CA ILE A 323 -21.00 10.95 -31.05
C ILE A 323 -20.14 11.34 -32.25
N SER A 324 -20.16 10.53 -33.31
CA SER A 324 -19.45 10.81 -34.56
C SER A 324 -20.39 11.23 -35.67
N PRO A 325 -19.97 12.12 -36.59
CA PRO A 325 -20.74 12.42 -37.80
C PRO A 325 -21.02 11.16 -38.65
N PRO A 326 -22.15 11.11 -39.38
CA PRO A 326 -23.17 12.16 -39.48
C PRO A 326 -24.15 12.16 -38.30
N PHE A 327 -24.52 13.34 -37.80
CA PHE A 327 -25.39 13.54 -36.63
C PHE A 327 -26.90 13.33 -36.90
N ALA A 328 -27.25 12.49 -37.86
CA ALA A 328 -28.63 12.34 -38.34
C ALA A 328 -29.60 11.83 -37.25
N ASP A 329 -29.10 11.01 -36.31
CA ASP A 329 -29.90 10.34 -35.28
C ASP A 329 -29.58 10.85 -33.85
N ILE A 330 -29.08 12.08 -33.72
CA ILE A 330 -28.58 12.59 -32.43
C ILE A 330 -29.66 12.61 -31.33
N GLU A 331 -30.92 12.87 -31.68
CA GLU A 331 -32.03 12.85 -30.73
C GLU A 331 -32.31 11.44 -30.21
N GLU A 332 -32.16 10.42 -31.05
CA GLU A 332 -32.32 9.01 -30.68
C GLU A 332 -31.16 8.58 -29.77
N GLU A 333 -29.91 8.90 -30.11
CA GLU A 333 -28.76 8.64 -29.23
C GLU A 333 -28.88 9.35 -27.88
N ILE A 334 -29.30 10.62 -27.84
CA ILE A 334 -29.51 11.36 -26.58
C ILE A 334 -30.59 10.69 -25.72
N SER A 335 -31.60 10.08 -26.34
CA SER A 335 -32.64 9.34 -25.62
C SER A 335 -32.12 8.04 -24.99
N GLU A 336 -31.15 7.38 -25.63
CA GLU A 336 -30.45 6.19 -25.10
C GLU A 336 -29.55 6.55 -23.91
N ILE A 337 -28.87 7.71 -23.94
CA ILE A 337 -28.02 8.20 -22.83
C ILE A 337 -28.80 8.39 -21.53
N LYS A 338 -30.08 8.76 -21.62
CA LYS A 338 -30.94 9.11 -20.47
C LYS A 338 -31.62 7.90 -19.81
N ARG A 339 -31.44 6.69 -20.36
CA ARG A 339 -32.00 5.43 -19.83
C ARG A 339 -31.00 4.68 -18.98
#